data_AF-A0A9W8JHJ8-F1
#
_entry.id   AF-A0A9W8JHJ8-F1
#
_cell.length_a   1.000
_cell.length_b   1.000
_cell.length_c   1.000
_cell.angle_alpha   90.00
_cell.angle_beta   90.00
_cell.angle_gamma   90.00
#
_symmetry.space_group_name_H-M   'P 1'
#
loop_
_entity.id
_entity.type
_entity.pdbx_description
1 polymer ?
#
loop_
_entity_poly.entity_id
_entity_poly.type
_entity_poly.pdbx_seq_one_letter_code
_entity_poly.pdbx_strand_id
1 'polypeptide(L)'
;MLDTIEPGNDLTGVKSPNKLQVGHSIESCTGAVEHADPFDLDGRRIILFDTPAFDSTNKTETEVLRIIAFELEKRYRKGQILHGIIYVHRISDAHVNNLAKTNFGIFRELCGDYYLRNVIIMSNMWSRLSSEVEGHRRVTELAGLDDFFKPAIAKGAAMMHHMQDTVESAHMVIRQILKNHPIALRIQEEIVDQGKSINETGAGMAVDEELAQLTHQCELKLKMQFAAARRERDERTRKEQLKEVERARQLLEKVEEEKRNQVREYHLLHEQFAEDGRTPQQAIGMVEERIWREIQAAQTRGRWEAEAVERRRHWQEAEASKLRQESEATKLRQVAEAARRRQEAEAAKQRTEAEAAEQRLAKEKADLGMRTSPTPSVKHGTIVSGRTYVMYNMQHQSYYATIDPEGENLVIEPRLDRKNARQRWIFHGQGTIRMRTAWTIKSVANGKYLCATSEDDIKARKSSPTLWCTQKVDGDDSRFRIYRYDESGRDNDKLISVSLGSVKSGDKIQVFKEYLDKGEIWVMQRYH
;
A
#
# COMPACT_ATOMS: atom_id res chain seq x y z
N MET A 1 20.12 -2.62 -19.92
CA MET A 1 19.96 -3.75 -20.87
C MET A 1 20.47 -5.08 -20.30
N LEU A 2 21.11 -5.12 -19.12
CA LEU A 2 21.49 -6.37 -18.43
C LEU A 2 20.73 -6.73 -17.16
N ASP A 3 19.69 -5.98 -16.78
CA ASP A 3 18.89 -6.20 -15.56
C ASP A 3 18.07 -7.50 -15.52
N THR A 4 18.28 -8.46 -16.44
CA THR A 4 17.37 -9.61 -16.60
C THR A 4 18.04 -10.94 -16.87
N ILE A 5 19.36 -11.04 -16.71
CA ILE A 5 20.09 -12.29 -16.88
C ILE A 5 20.45 -12.84 -15.49
N GLU A 6 19.98 -14.05 -15.16
CA GLU A 6 20.39 -14.75 -13.93
C GLU A 6 21.93 -14.81 -13.81
N PRO A 7 22.50 -14.77 -12.59
CA PRO A 7 23.95 -14.72 -12.39
C PRO A 7 24.64 -15.93 -13.05
N GLY A 8 25.15 -15.73 -14.28
CA GLY A 8 25.79 -16.78 -15.07
C GLY A 8 25.63 -16.67 -16.60
N ASN A 9 24.61 -15.99 -17.13
CA ASN A 9 24.24 -16.06 -18.55
C ASN A 9 24.37 -14.76 -19.36
N ASP A 10 25.40 -13.94 -19.12
CA ASP A 10 25.61 -12.69 -19.89
C ASP A 10 25.65 -12.96 -21.41
N LEU A 11 25.11 -12.04 -22.23
CA LEU A 11 25.07 -12.11 -23.70
C LEU A 11 26.47 -12.32 -24.32
N THR A 12 27.52 -12.06 -23.54
CA THR A 12 28.93 -12.21 -23.90
C THR A 12 29.45 -13.63 -23.78
N GLY A 13 28.85 -14.49 -22.94
CA GLY A 13 29.36 -15.84 -22.64
C GLY A 13 30.77 -15.91 -22.04
N VAL A 14 31.38 -14.77 -21.67
CA VAL A 14 32.77 -14.67 -21.21
C VAL A 14 32.80 -14.25 -19.74
N LYS A 15 33.56 -14.97 -18.90
CA LYS A 15 33.88 -14.52 -17.53
C LYS A 15 34.85 -13.33 -17.61
N SER A 16 34.32 -12.12 -17.67
CA SER A 16 35.10 -10.88 -17.79
C SER A 16 35.15 -10.07 -16.47
N PRO A 17 36.18 -9.23 -16.25
CA PRO A 17 36.29 -8.40 -15.06
C PRO A 17 35.39 -7.15 -15.08
N ASN A 18 35.03 -6.60 -16.25
CA ASN A 18 34.01 -5.55 -16.35
C ASN A 18 32.66 -6.18 -16.68
N LYS A 19 32.01 -6.70 -15.63
CA LYS A 19 30.60 -7.10 -15.73
C LYS A 19 29.78 -5.83 -15.78
N LEU A 20 29.10 -5.58 -16.89
CA LEU A 20 27.98 -4.65 -16.92
C LEU A 20 27.01 -5.06 -15.79
N GLN A 21 26.61 -4.09 -14.96
CA GLN A 21 25.86 -4.39 -13.74
C GLN A 21 24.48 -4.96 -14.08
N VAL A 22 24.18 -6.14 -13.55
CA VAL A 22 22.83 -6.73 -13.55
C VAL A 22 22.09 -6.17 -12.34
N GLY A 23 21.11 -5.31 -12.56
CA GLY A 23 20.20 -4.85 -11.52
C GLY A 23 19.18 -5.92 -11.13
N HIS A 24 19.09 -6.22 -9.84
CA HIS A 24 18.02 -7.03 -9.24
C HIS A 24 16.97 -6.15 -8.51
N SER A 25 16.97 -4.85 -8.79
CA SER A 25 16.15 -3.81 -8.17
C SER A 25 15.01 -3.38 -9.10
N ILE A 26 13.95 -2.79 -8.54
CA ILE A 26 12.90 -2.09 -9.30
C ILE A 26 13.44 -0.80 -9.96
N GLU A 27 14.60 -0.32 -9.51
CA GLU A 27 15.29 0.85 -10.03
C GLU A 27 16.21 0.48 -11.20
N SER A 28 16.07 1.19 -12.34
CA SER A 28 16.95 1.07 -13.52
C SER A 28 18.40 1.37 -13.16
N CYS A 29 19.28 0.37 -13.30
CA CYS A 29 20.68 0.45 -12.85
C CYS A 29 21.60 1.27 -13.77
N THR A 30 21.24 1.55 -15.03
CA THR A 30 22.11 2.29 -15.95
C THR A 30 22.01 3.81 -15.80
N GLY A 31 23.03 4.39 -15.16
CA GLY A 31 23.25 5.81 -14.98
C GLY A 31 23.69 6.56 -16.24
N ALA A 32 24.44 5.87 -17.10
CA ALA A 32 25.10 6.38 -18.30
C ALA A 32 25.14 5.28 -19.39
N VAL A 33 25.66 5.59 -20.58
CA VAL A 33 25.94 4.58 -21.61
C VAL A 33 27.19 3.80 -21.23
N GLU A 34 27.06 2.50 -21.03
CA GLU A 34 28.16 1.59 -20.69
C GLU A 34 28.52 0.70 -21.88
N HIS A 35 29.74 0.15 -21.89
CA HIS A 35 30.20 -0.75 -22.94
C HIS A 35 30.51 -2.11 -22.32
N ALA A 36 30.07 -3.18 -22.97
CA ALA A 36 30.53 -4.53 -22.64
C ALA A 36 32.01 -4.68 -23.02
N ASP A 37 32.71 -5.58 -22.33
CA ASP A 37 34.03 -6.02 -22.78
C ASP A 37 33.93 -6.61 -24.20
N PRO A 38 34.84 -6.23 -25.12
CA PRO A 38 34.78 -6.74 -26.49
C PRO A 38 34.97 -8.25 -26.54
N PHE A 39 34.22 -8.93 -27.41
CA PHE A 39 34.34 -10.36 -27.67
C PHE A 39 34.33 -10.66 -29.17
N ASP A 40 34.88 -11.81 -29.56
CA ASP A 40 34.92 -12.22 -30.96
C ASP A 40 33.76 -13.15 -31.30
N LEU A 41 33.06 -12.85 -32.39
CA LEU A 41 31.99 -13.67 -32.95
C LEU A 41 32.15 -13.73 -34.47
N ASP A 42 32.22 -14.95 -35.02
CA ASP A 42 32.37 -15.21 -36.46
C ASP A 42 33.51 -14.40 -37.12
N GLY A 43 34.66 -14.30 -36.42
CA GLY A 43 35.85 -13.59 -36.89
C GLY A 43 35.75 -12.05 -36.82
N ARG A 44 34.72 -11.51 -36.18
CA ARG A 44 34.55 -10.07 -35.96
C ARG A 44 34.59 -9.72 -34.48
N ARG A 45 35.27 -8.63 -34.17
CA ARG A 45 35.29 -8.07 -32.82
C ARG A 45 34.00 -7.27 -32.56
N ILE A 46 33.21 -7.72 -31.60
CA ILE A 46 31.93 -7.15 -31.21
C ILE A 46 32.11 -6.28 -29.97
N ILE A 47 31.44 -5.13 -29.95
CA ILE A 47 31.32 -4.27 -28.78
C ILE A 47 29.84 -3.92 -28.64
N LEU A 48 29.25 -4.27 -27.50
CA LEU A 48 27.87 -3.94 -27.16
C LEU A 48 27.85 -2.71 -26.26
N PHE A 49 26.81 -1.91 -26.41
CA PHE A 49 26.60 -0.70 -25.63
C PHE A 49 25.26 -0.81 -24.92
N ASP A 50 25.29 -0.68 -23.60
CA ASP A 50 24.09 -0.63 -22.78
C ASP A 50 23.70 0.84 -22.58
N THR A 51 22.43 1.16 -22.79
CA THR A 51 21.88 2.50 -22.64
C THR A 51 20.90 2.56 -21.47
N PRO A 52 20.76 3.72 -20.80
CA PRO A 52 19.63 3.96 -19.91
C PRO A 52 18.30 3.73 -20.64
N ALA A 53 17.31 3.21 -19.92
CA ALA A 53 15.97 3.00 -20.48
C ALA A 53 15.14 4.29 -20.41
N PHE A 54 14.30 4.54 -21.42
CA PHE A 54 13.40 5.71 -21.47
C PHE A 54 12.32 5.68 -20.36
N ASP A 55 12.07 4.53 -19.75
CA ASP A 55 11.10 4.34 -18.65
C ASP A 55 11.75 4.35 -17.25
N SER A 56 12.96 4.89 -17.12
CA SER A 56 13.67 4.91 -15.83
C SER A 56 13.00 5.86 -14.83
N THR A 57 12.77 5.41 -13.59
CA THR A 57 12.15 6.22 -12.52
C THR A 57 12.99 7.42 -12.07
N ASN A 58 14.28 7.43 -12.42
CA ASN A 58 15.26 8.37 -11.88
C ASN A 58 15.71 9.44 -12.89
N LYS A 59 15.26 9.36 -14.16
CA LYS A 59 15.58 10.32 -15.23
C LYS A 59 14.36 10.60 -16.09
N THR A 60 14.23 11.83 -16.55
CA THR A 60 13.24 12.24 -17.54
C THR A 60 13.60 11.71 -18.94
N GLU A 61 12.61 11.59 -19.82
CA GLU A 61 12.79 11.16 -21.20
C GLU A 61 13.79 12.06 -21.95
N THR A 62 13.76 13.37 -21.68
CA THR A 62 14.71 14.35 -22.22
C THR A 62 16.15 14.07 -21.76
N GLU A 63 16.36 13.71 -20.49
CA GLU A 63 17.69 13.37 -19.97
C GLU A 63 18.22 12.08 -20.58
N VAL A 64 17.38 11.05 -20.70
CA VAL A 64 17.76 9.79 -21.36
C VAL A 64 18.13 10.02 -22.82
N LEU A 65 17.33 10.80 -23.55
CA LEU A 65 17.62 11.17 -24.93
C LEU A 65 18.98 11.87 -25.04
N ARG A 66 19.27 12.82 -24.14
CA ARG A 66 20.55 13.56 -24.12
C ARG A 66 21.75 12.66 -23.90
N ILE A 67 21.66 11.73 -22.94
CA ILE A 67 22.74 10.76 -22.63
C ILE A 67 23.04 9.90 -23.86
N ILE A 68 21.99 9.39 -24.53
CA ILE A 68 22.15 8.57 -25.73
C ILE A 68 22.70 9.40 -26.88
N ALA A 69 22.14 10.59 -27.13
CA ALA A 69 22.56 11.49 -28.20
C ALA A 69 24.03 11.90 -28.07
N PHE A 70 24.49 12.22 -26.87
CA PHE A 70 25.89 12.61 -26.61
C PHE A 70 26.88 11.48 -26.94
N GLU A 71 26.59 10.26 -26.48
CA GLU A 71 27.48 9.13 -26.76
C GLU A 71 27.47 8.75 -28.26
N LEU A 72 26.32 8.87 -28.93
CA LEU A 72 26.21 8.68 -30.38
C LEU A 72 26.97 9.76 -31.17
N GLU A 73 26.89 11.02 -30.76
CA GLU A 73 27.59 12.15 -31.37
C GLU A 73 29.11 11.96 -31.28
N LYS A 74 29.62 11.68 -30.07
CA LYS A 74 31.04 11.47 -29.79
C LYS A 74 31.66 10.38 -30.66
N ARG A 75 30.91 9.33 -30.97
CA ARG A 75 31.33 8.22 -31.83
C ARG A 75 31.28 8.57 -33.30
N TYR A 76 30.20 9.21 -33.71
CA TYR A 76 30.04 9.64 -35.09
C TYR A 76 31.17 10.58 -35.52
N ARG A 77 31.54 11.55 -34.66
CA ARG A 77 32.69 12.44 -34.89
C ARG A 77 34.03 11.71 -35.00
N LYS A 78 34.15 10.51 -34.44
CA LYS A 78 35.32 9.63 -34.56
C LYS A 78 35.24 8.68 -35.75
N GLY A 79 34.22 8.79 -36.60
CA GLY A 79 33.96 7.89 -37.72
C GLY A 79 33.46 6.50 -37.30
N GLN A 80 32.98 6.34 -36.06
CA GLN A 80 32.45 5.08 -35.56
C GLN A 80 30.93 5.02 -35.80
N ILE A 81 30.50 4.16 -36.71
CA ILE A 81 29.10 3.99 -37.12
C ILE A 81 28.55 2.65 -36.59
N LEU A 82 27.31 2.66 -36.09
CA LEU A 82 26.68 1.46 -35.53
C LEU A 82 26.19 0.52 -36.63
N HIS A 83 26.45 -0.79 -36.45
CA HIS A 83 25.97 -1.84 -37.35
C HIS A 83 24.47 -2.12 -37.16
N GLY A 84 23.95 -1.89 -35.96
CA GLY A 84 22.54 -2.04 -35.66
C GLY A 84 22.22 -1.71 -34.21
N ILE A 85 20.92 -1.68 -33.91
CA ILE A 85 20.38 -1.47 -32.56
C ILE A 85 19.45 -2.60 -32.22
N ILE A 86 19.51 -3.06 -30.97
CA ILE A 86 18.57 -4.04 -30.42
C ILE A 86 17.60 -3.28 -29.51
N TYR A 87 16.35 -3.13 -29.95
CA TYR A 87 15.26 -2.62 -29.12
C TYR A 87 14.63 -3.78 -28.36
N VAL A 88 14.75 -3.80 -27.03
CA VAL A 88 14.29 -4.93 -26.21
C VAL A 88 12.90 -4.64 -25.65
N HIS A 89 11.98 -5.61 -25.76
CA HIS A 89 10.61 -5.51 -25.25
C HIS A 89 10.23 -6.75 -24.43
N ARG A 90 9.62 -6.53 -23.25
CA ARG A 90 9.14 -7.62 -22.38
C ARG A 90 7.83 -8.19 -22.92
N ILE A 91 7.85 -9.45 -23.36
CA ILE A 91 6.63 -10.11 -23.88
C ILE A 91 5.60 -10.41 -22.79
N SER A 92 6.06 -10.47 -21.53
CA SER A 92 5.25 -10.79 -20.36
C SER A 92 4.30 -9.67 -19.95
N ASP A 93 4.54 -8.44 -20.39
CA ASP A 93 3.72 -7.29 -20.02
C ASP A 93 2.31 -7.46 -20.61
N ALA A 94 1.29 -7.32 -19.76
CA ALA A 94 -0.08 -7.68 -20.14
C ALA A 94 -0.70 -6.74 -21.19
N HIS A 95 -0.22 -5.49 -21.26
CA HIS A 95 -0.72 -4.47 -22.18
C HIS A 95 0.41 -3.51 -22.57
N VAL A 96 0.39 -3.05 -23.83
CA VAL A 96 1.20 -1.92 -24.28
C VAL A 96 0.55 -0.64 -23.77
N ASN A 97 1.20 0.05 -22.83
CA ASN A 97 0.72 1.34 -22.33
C ASN A 97 1.08 2.47 -23.32
N ASN A 98 0.43 3.63 -23.19
CA ASN A 98 0.70 4.78 -24.06
C ASN A 98 2.16 5.24 -23.96
N LEU A 99 2.76 5.19 -22.76
CA LEU A 99 4.16 5.55 -22.54
C LEU A 99 5.12 4.70 -23.38
N ALA A 100 4.90 3.38 -23.48
CA ALA A 100 5.71 2.50 -24.31
C ALA A 100 5.61 2.89 -25.79
N LYS A 101 4.41 3.27 -26.26
CA LYS A 101 4.22 3.74 -27.63
C LYS A 101 4.97 5.04 -27.87
N THR A 102 4.90 6.00 -26.96
CA THR A 102 5.63 7.25 -27.14
C THR A 102 7.14 7.05 -27.09
N ASN A 103 7.64 6.26 -26.14
CA ASN A 103 9.06 5.92 -26.05
C ASN A 103 9.57 5.24 -27.34
N PHE A 104 8.76 4.36 -27.93
CA PHE A 104 9.11 3.77 -29.23
C PHE A 104 9.05 4.78 -30.38
N GLY A 105 8.12 5.74 -30.33
CA GLY A 105 8.06 6.88 -31.25
C GLY A 105 9.33 7.72 -31.21
N ILE A 106 9.78 8.12 -30.01
CA ILE A 106 11.03 8.86 -29.80
C ILE A 106 12.22 8.06 -30.33
N PHE A 107 12.28 6.76 -30.04
CA PHE A 107 13.31 5.87 -30.58
C PHE A 107 13.33 5.83 -32.12
N ARG A 108 12.16 5.79 -32.77
CA ARG A 108 12.05 5.82 -34.22
C ARG A 108 12.55 7.14 -34.81
N GLU A 109 12.22 8.27 -34.19
CA GLU A 109 12.73 9.58 -34.62
C GLU A 109 14.26 9.70 -34.44
N LEU A 110 14.79 9.14 -33.35
CA LEU A 110 16.23 9.07 -33.08
C LEU A 110 16.96 8.28 -34.18
N CYS A 111 16.42 7.13 -34.56
CA CYS A 111 16.98 6.28 -35.62
C CYS A 111 16.83 6.92 -37.00
N GLY A 112 15.64 7.44 -37.31
CA GLY A 112 15.20 7.78 -38.66
C GLY A 112 14.76 6.55 -39.46
N ASP A 113 13.78 6.77 -40.34
CA ASP A 113 13.13 5.72 -41.14
C ASP A 113 14.09 4.83 -41.93
N TYR A 114 15.18 5.40 -42.46
CA TYR A 114 16.14 4.65 -43.27
C TYR A 114 16.97 3.65 -42.43
N TYR A 115 17.32 4.05 -41.20
CA TYR A 115 18.11 3.23 -40.27
C TYR A 115 17.31 2.06 -39.69
N LEU A 116 15.97 2.10 -39.69
CA LEU A 116 15.12 1.06 -39.09
C LEU A 116 15.39 -0.35 -39.65
N ARG A 117 15.93 -0.48 -40.87
CA ARG A 117 16.41 -1.76 -41.42
C ARG A 117 17.56 -2.41 -40.64
N ASN A 118 18.30 -1.61 -39.88
CA ASN A 118 19.39 -2.05 -39.01
C ASN A 118 18.91 -2.27 -37.55
N VAL A 119 17.61 -2.20 -37.29
CA VAL A 119 17.02 -2.40 -35.97
C VAL A 119 16.48 -3.82 -35.84
N ILE A 120 16.78 -4.47 -34.72
CA ILE A 120 16.11 -5.68 -34.27
C ILE A 120 15.25 -5.35 -33.06
N ILE A 121 13.95 -5.61 -33.16
CA ILE A 121 13.01 -5.59 -32.04
C ILE A 121 13.05 -6.99 -31.41
N MET A 122 13.71 -7.11 -30.27
CA MET A 122 13.90 -8.38 -29.57
C MET A 122 12.91 -8.51 -28.40
N SER A 123 12.11 -9.58 -28.41
CA SER A 123 11.24 -9.91 -27.28
C SER A 123 11.97 -10.81 -26.26
N ASN A 124 11.89 -10.48 -24.97
CA ASN A 124 12.48 -11.26 -23.86
C ASN A 124 11.43 -11.64 -22.80
N MET A 125 11.86 -12.30 -21.71
CA MET A 125 11.00 -12.79 -20.61
C MET A 125 9.97 -13.85 -21.02
N TRP A 126 10.31 -14.68 -22.00
CA TRP A 126 9.47 -15.78 -22.45
C TRP A 126 9.18 -16.81 -21.35
N SER A 127 10.12 -16.99 -20.41
CA SER A 127 9.99 -17.86 -19.25
C SER A 127 8.87 -17.45 -18.27
N ARG A 128 8.37 -16.20 -18.36
CA ARG A 128 7.26 -15.70 -17.53
C ARG A 128 5.88 -15.95 -18.13
N LEU A 129 5.81 -16.46 -19.36
CA LEU A 129 4.55 -16.80 -19.99
C LEU A 129 4.08 -18.21 -19.60
N SER A 130 2.77 -18.43 -19.63
CA SER A 130 2.18 -19.75 -19.35
C SER A 130 2.46 -20.78 -20.44
N SER A 131 2.76 -20.35 -21.67
CA SER A 131 3.14 -21.22 -22.79
C SER A 131 3.85 -20.44 -23.90
N GLU A 132 4.64 -21.14 -24.72
CA GLU A 132 5.25 -20.56 -25.92
C GLU A 132 4.21 -20.12 -26.96
N VAL A 133 3.08 -20.83 -27.05
CA VAL A 133 1.96 -20.50 -27.96
C VAL A 133 1.42 -19.10 -27.66
N GLU A 134 1.24 -18.79 -26.37
CA GLU A 134 0.83 -17.45 -25.94
C GLU A 134 1.87 -16.38 -26.32
N GLY A 135 3.17 -16.70 -26.21
CA GLY A 135 4.24 -15.78 -26.61
C GLY A 135 4.22 -15.46 -28.10
N HIS A 136 4.06 -16.48 -28.95
CA HIS A 136 3.94 -16.28 -30.40
C HIS A 136 2.70 -15.47 -30.79
N ARG A 137 1.56 -15.70 -30.12
CA ARG A 137 0.35 -14.88 -30.30
C ARG A 137 0.62 -13.43 -29.97
N ARG A 138 1.22 -13.13 -28.81
CA ARG A 138 1.57 -11.77 -28.39
C ARG A 138 2.56 -11.10 -29.33
N VAL A 139 3.59 -11.81 -29.79
CA VAL A 139 4.54 -11.27 -30.79
C VAL A 139 3.82 -10.85 -32.07
N THR A 140 2.89 -11.70 -32.55
CA THR A 140 2.10 -11.40 -33.75
C THR A 140 1.21 -10.17 -33.54
N GLU A 141 0.59 -10.05 -32.38
CA GLU A 141 -0.23 -8.88 -32.01
C GLU A 141 0.61 -7.61 -31.96
N LEU A 142 1.73 -7.62 -31.25
CA LEU A 142 2.65 -6.48 -31.14
C LEU A 142 3.17 -6.04 -32.51
N ALA A 143 3.53 -6.98 -33.38
CA ALA A 143 3.98 -6.72 -34.74
C ALA A 143 2.87 -6.08 -35.62
N GLY A 144 1.60 -6.35 -35.30
CA GLY A 144 0.43 -5.86 -36.04
C GLY A 144 -0.10 -4.49 -35.59
N LEU A 145 0.38 -3.94 -34.47
CA LEU A 145 -0.11 -2.67 -33.92
C LEU A 145 0.36 -1.46 -34.76
N ASP A 146 -0.60 -0.77 -35.39
CA ASP A 146 -0.37 0.39 -36.28
C ASP A 146 0.33 1.58 -35.60
N ASP A 147 0.12 1.75 -34.29
CA ASP A 147 0.71 2.83 -33.50
C ASP A 147 1.89 2.37 -32.64
N PHE A 148 2.46 1.21 -32.93
CA PHE A 148 3.61 0.66 -32.20
C PHE A 148 4.69 0.08 -33.12
N PHE A 149 4.88 -1.25 -33.20
CA PHE A 149 5.98 -1.85 -33.98
C PHE A 149 5.73 -1.92 -35.49
N LYS A 150 4.47 -1.99 -35.93
CA LYS A 150 4.14 -2.17 -37.36
C LYS A 150 4.79 -1.12 -38.27
N PRO A 151 4.80 0.19 -37.94
CA PRO A 151 5.51 1.19 -38.74
C PRO A 151 7.01 0.93 -38.89
N ALA A 152 7.68 0.44 -37.84
CA ALA A 152 9.11 0.15 -37.91
C ALA A 152 9.41 -1.12 -38.71
N ILE A 153 8.58 -2.15 -38.54
CA ILE A 153 8.67 -3.40 -39.31
C ILE A 153 8.45 -3.11 -40.80
N ALA A 154 7.48 -2.25 -41.14
CA ALA A 154 7.25 -1.82 -42.52
C ALA A 154 8.45 -1.08 -43.15
N LYS A 155 9.36 -0.54 -42.34
CA LYS A 155 10.61 0.14 -42.76
C LYS A 155 11.83 -0.78 -42.70
N GLY A 156 11.65 -2.06 -42.39
CA GLY A 156 12.68 -3.09 -42.46
C GLY A 156 13.20 -3.56 -41.09
N ALA A 157 12.67 -3.08 -39.97
CA ALA A 157 13.04 -3.60 -38.66
C ALA A 157 12.67 -5.09 -38.56
N ALA A 158 13.58 -5.91 -38.06
CA ALA A 158 13.33 -7.33 -37.86
C ALA A 158 12.81 -7.58 -36.44
N MET A 159 11.81 -8.45 -36.29
CA MET A 159 11.37 -8.90 -34.97
C MET A 159 11.96 -10.28 -34.67
N MET A 160 12.59 -10.42 -33.51
CA MET A 160 13.22 -11.67 -33.05
C MET A 160 12.84 -11.95 -31.58
N HIS A 161 13.08 -13.17 -31.14
CA HIS A 161 12.82 -13.58 -29.76
C HIS A 161 14.07 -14.16 -29.12
N HIS A 162 14.27 -13.80 -27.85
CA HIS A 162 15.28 -14.39 -27.01
C HIS A 162 14.64 -15.50 -26.17
N MET A 163 14.75 -16.74 -26.65
CA MET A 163 14.20 -17.91 -25.97
C MET A 163 15.27 -18.57 -25.10
N GLN A 164 14.84 -19.07 -23.93
CA GLN A 164 15.62 -19.90 -23.01
C GLN A 164 16.79 -19.20 -22.30
N ASP A 165 16.89 -17.87 -22.41
CA ASP A 165 17.93 -17.06 -21.74
C ASP A 165 19.35 -17.58 -22.02
N THR A 166 19.61 -18.04 -23.25
CA THR A 166 20.88 -18.66 -23.67
C THR A 166 21.78 -17.72 -24.48
N VAL A 167 23.09 -17.83 -24.29
CA VAL A 167 24.09 -17.08 -25.07
C VAL A 167 23.94 -17.30 -26.58
N GLU A 168 23.61 -18.53 -27.00
CA GLU A 168 23.45 -18.83 -28.43
C GLU A 168 22.28 -18.06 -29.06
N SER A 169 21.15 -17.92 -28.34
CA SER A 169 20.03 -17.11 -28.81
C SER A 169 20.42 -15.63 -28.96
N ALA A 170 21.23 -15.10 -28.04
CA ALA A 170 21.79 -13.75 -28.15
C ALA A 170 22.73 -13.60 -29.36
N HIS A 171 23.63 -14.56 -29.56
CA HIS A 171 24.52 -14.58 -30.72
C HIS A 171 23.74 -14.64 -32.04
N MET A 172 22.61 -15.35 -32.12
CA MET A 172 21.77 -15.34 -33.32
C MET A 172 21.26 -13.95 -33.68
N VAL A 173 20.86 -13.15 -32.68
CA VAL A 173 20.43 -11.75 -32.88
C VAL A 173 21.60 -10.90 -33.38
N ILE A 174 22.79 -11.05 -32.78
CA ILE A 174 23.99 -10.32 -33.20
C ILE A 174 24.39 -10.71 -34.63
N ARG A 175 24.38 -12.01 -34.97
CA ARG A 175 24.67 -12.49 -36.34
C ARG A 175 23.72 -11.91 -37.38
N GLN A 176 22.46 -11.64 -37.00
CA GLN A 176 21.53 -10.96 -37.90
C GLN A 176 21.94 -9.49 -38.12
N ILE A 177 22.40 -8.78 -37.09
CA ILE A 177 22.96 -7.41 -37.23
C ILE A 177 24.24 -7.40 -38.06
N LEU A 178 25.10 -8.41 -37.95
CA LEU A 178 26.37 -8.48 -38.68
C LEU A 178 26.22 -8.58 -40.21
N LYS A 179 25.01 -8.85 -40.70
CA LYS A 179 24.67 -8.82 -42.14
C LYS A 179 24.41 -7.40 -42.64
N ASN A 180 24.17 -6.45 -41.74
CA ASN A 180 23.84 -5.08 -42.08
C ASN A 180 25.08 -4.29 -42.49
N HIS A 181 24.86 -3.28 -43.32
CA HIS A 181 25.87 -2.24 -43.58
C HIS A 181 25.68 -1.13 -42.53
N PRO A 182 26.74 -0.65 -41.87
CA PRO A 182 26.63 0.46 -40.92
C PRO A 182 26.08 1.72 -41.59
N ILE A 183 25.11 2.37 -40.95
CA ILE A 183 24.42 3.58 -41.42
C ILE A 183 24.42 4.59 -40.27
N ALA A 184 24.50 5.89 -40.55
CA ALA A 184 24.34 6.92 -39.53
C ALA A 184 22.89 6.98 -39.05
N LEU A 185 22.67 7.21 -37.76
CA LEU A 185 21.33 7.48 -37.24
C LEU A 185 20.96 8.94 -37.58
N ARG A 186 19.68 9.22 -37.78
CA ARG A 186 19.19 10.57 -38.06
C ARG A 186 19.65 11.59 -37.02
N ILE A 187 19.64 11.25 -35.72
CA ILE A 187 20.10 12.15 -34.67
C ILE A 187 21.58 12.53 -34.79
N GLN A 188 22.42 11.64 -35.33
CA GLN A 188 23.85 11.90 -35.52
C GLN A 188 24.05 12.90 -36.66
N GLU A 189 23.34 12.71 -37.78
CA GLU A 189 23.35 13.65 -38.92
C GLU A 189 22.79 15.02 -38.51
N GLU A 190 21.69 15.05 -37.75
CA GLU A 190 21.08 16.30 -37.28
C GLU A 190 22.02 17.10 -36.36
N ILE A 191 22.68 16.45 -35.41
CA ILE A 191 23.57 17.13 -34.46
C ILE A 191 24.92 17.49 -35.10
N VAL A 192 25.55 16.55 -35.80
CA VAL A 192 26.94 16.72 -36.26
C VAL A 192 27.02 17.38 -37.63
N ASP A 193 26.19 16.96 -38.58
CA ASP A 193 26.28 17.41 -39.97
C ASP A 193 25.43 18.66 -40.21
N GLN A 194 24.27 18.76 -39.55
CA GLN A 194 23.35 19.90 -39.68
C GLN A 194 23.50 20.93 -38.55
N GLY A 195 24.27 20.62 -37.49
CA GLY A 195 24.56 21.54 -36.39
C GLY A 195 23.36 21.85 -35.48
N LYS A 196 22.33 21.01 -35.46
CA LYS A 196 21.16 21.20 -34.61
C LYS A 196 21.47 20.90 -33.15
N SER A 197 20.86 21.64 -32.23
CA SER A 197 20.82 21.25 -30.82
C SER A 197 19.91 20.03 -30.62
N ILE A 198 20.09 19.29 -29.52
CA ILE A 198 19.30 18.07 -29.23
C ILE A 198 17.78 18.34 -29.26
N ASN A 199 17.34 19.50 -28.75
CA ASN A 199 15.92 19.85 -28.73
C ASN A 199 15.34 20.12 -30.13
N GLU A 200 16.18 20.53 -31.10
CA GLU A 200 15.79 20.79 -32.49
C GLU A 200 15.83 19.53 -33.37
N THR A 201 16.33 18.40 -32.84
CA THR A 201 16.33 17.10 -33.53
C THR A 201 14.91 16.54 -33.61
N GLY A 202 14.66 15.63 -34.56
CA GLY A 202 13.35 14.95 -34.65
C GLY A 202 12.97 14.25 -33.35
N ALA A 203 13.94 13.62 -32.68
CA ALA A 203 13.73 12.97 -31.39
C ALA A 203 13.44 13.97 -30.26
N GLY A 204 14.15 15.11 -30.24
CA GLY A 204 13.91 16.18 -29.26
C GLY A 204 12.52 16.78 -29.39
N MET A 205 12.10 17.09 -30.61
CA MET A 205 10.76 17.59 -30.90
C MET A 205 9.67 16.59 -30.50
N ALA A 206 9.89 15.29 -30.70
CA ALA A 206 8.94 14.25 -30.28
C ALA A 206 8.76 14.20 -28.76
N VAL A 207 9.84 14.36 -27.99
CA VAL A 207 9.78 14.46 -26.52
C VAL A 207 9.04 15.72 -26.09
N ASP A 208 9.31 16.86 -26.73
CA ASP A 208 8.66 18.13 -26.41
C ASP A 208 7.15 18.10 -26.73
N GLU A 209 6.75 17.44 -27.82
CA GLU A 209 5.34 17.26 -28.18
C GLU A 209 4.60 16.40 -27.15
N GLU A 210 5.16 15.26 -26.74
CA GLU A 210 4.57 14.41 -25.70
C GLU A 210 4.37 15.19 -24.39
N LEU A 211 5.42 15.90 -23.98
CA LEU A 211 5.40 16.71 -22.78
C LEU A 211 4.34 17.81 -22.86
N ALA A 212 4.18 18.46 -24.00
CA ALA A 212 3.14 19.47 -24.22
C ALA A 212 1.74 18.84 -24.14
N GLN A 213 1.53 17.65 -24.72
CA GLN A 213 0.27 16.92 -24.65
C GLN A 213 -0.06 16.52 -23.20
N LEU A 214 0.91 16.04 -22.44
CA LEU A 214 0.73 15.64 -21.04
C LEU A 214 0.39 16.85 -20.16
N THR A 215 1.10 17.95 -20.33
CA THR A 215 0.81 19.23 -19.64
C THR A 215 -0.62 19.69 -19.95
N HIS A 216 -1.02 19.66 -21.23
CA HIS A 216 -2.36 20.04 -21.63
C HIS A 216 -3.45 19.15 -21.00
N GLN A 217 -3.25 17.83 -20.95
CA GLN A 217 -4.18 16.91 -20.30
C GLN A 217 -4.29 17.18 -18.79
N CYS A 218 -3.18 17.44 -18.13
CA CYS A 218 -3.15 17.82 -16.71
C CYS A 218 -3.92 19.13 -16.46
N GLU A 219 -3.70 20.15 -17.28
CA GLU A 219 -4.43 21.42 -17.19
C GLU A 219 -5.94 21.24 -17.38
N LEU A 220 -6.36 20.45 -18.37
CA LEU A 220 -7.77 20.16 -18.63
C LEU A 220 -8.40 19.44 -17.44
N LYS A 221 -7.73 18.43 -16.89
CA LYS A 221 -8.21 17.69 -15.72
C LYS A 221 -8.34 18.61 -14.51
N LEU A 222 -7.37 19.50 -14.30
CA LEU A 222 -7.40 20.49 -13.22
C LEU A 222 -8.56 21.49 -13.41
N LYS A 223 -8.78 21.99 -14.64
CA LYS A 223 -9.93 22.85 -14.98
C LYS A 223 -11.27 22.16 -14.71
N MET A 224 -11.40 20.88 -15.07
CA MET A 224 -12.60 20.08 -14.80
C MET A 224 -12.84 19.89 -13.29
N GLN A 225 -11.80 19.57 -12.52
CA GLN A 225 -11.88 19.44 -11.07
C GLN A 225 -12.27 20.77 -10.40
N PHE A 226 -11.71 21.89 -10.85
CA PHE A 226 -12.07 23.22 -10.37
C PHE A 226 -13.55 23.54 -10.65
N ALA A 227 -14.03 23.24 -11.86
CA ALA A 227 -15.42 23.47 -12.23
C ALA A 227 -16.38 22.56 -11.44
N ALA A 228 -16.00 21.31 -11.17
CA ALA A 228 -16.76 20.40 -10.32
C ALA A 228 -16.84 20.92 -8.88
N ALA A 229 -15.71 21.34 -8.31
CA ALA A 229 -15.65 21.93 -6.97
C ALA A 229 -16.56 23.16 -6.84
N ARG A 230 -16.63 24.04 -7.85
CA ARG A 230 -17.54 25.21 -7.82
C ARG A 230 -19.03 24.85 -7.86
N ARG A 231 -19.39 23.69 -8.41
CA ARG A 231 -20.78 23.21 -8.49
C ARG A 231 -21.21 22.42 -7.27
N GLU A 232 -20.28 22.13 -6.34
CA GLU A 232 -20.58 21.45 -5.09
C GLU A 232 -21.55 22.28 -4.24
N ARG A 233 -22.63 21.63 -3.78
CA ARG A 233 -23.71 22.28 -3.04
C ARG A 233 -23.38 22.39 -1.55
N ASP A 234 -22.64 21.43 -1.02
CA ASP A 234 -22.20 21.48 0.37
C ASP A 234 -21.05 22.48 0.54
N GLU A 235 -21.31 23.57 1.26
CA GLU A 235 -20.38 24.69 1.43
C GLU A 235 -19.04 24.28 2.08
N ARG A 236 -19.05 23.26 2.93
CA ARG A 236 -17.85 22.73 3.59
C ARG A 236 -17.00 21.93 2.59
N THR A 237 -17.62 20.99 1.88
CA THR A 237 -16.99 20.17 0.85
C THR A 237 -16.46 21.03 -0.30
N ARG A 238 -17.23 22.05 -0.73
CA ARG A 238 -16.82 23.04 -1.72
C ARG A 238 -15.54 23.77 -1.32
N LYS A 239 -15.46 24.26 -0.08
CA LYS A 239 -14.26 24.95 0.44
C LYS A 239 -13.06 24.02 0.53
N GLU A 240 -13.27 22.75 0.91
CA GLU A 240 -12.21 21.75 1.00
C GLU A 240 -11.67 21.39 -0.40
N GLN A 241 -12.55 21.06 -1.37
CA GLN A 241 -12.18 20.75 -2.76
C GLN A 241 -11.50 21.94 -3.47
N LEU A 242 -11.99 23.18 -3.28
CA LEU A 242 -11.34 24.36 -3.86
C LEU A 242 -9.92 24.57 -3.30
N LYS A 243 -9.70 24.31 -2.01
CA LYS A 243 -8.36 24.35 -1.42
C LYS A 243 -7.45 23.27 -1.99
N GLU A 244 -7.95 22.07 -2.24
CA GLU A 244 -7.16 20.99 -2.85
C GLU A 244 -6.77 21.31 -4.29
N VAL A 245 -7.71 21.81 -5.10
CA VAL A 245 -7.41 22.19 -6.49
C VAL A 245 -6.42 23.37 -6.54
N GLU A 246 -6.54 24.35 -5.65
CA GLU A 246 -5.58 25.46 -5.55
C GLU A 246 -4.18 24.98 -5.14
N ARG A 247 -4.08 24.03 -4.19
CA ARG A 247 -2.80 23.41 -3.83
C ARG A 247 -2.18 22.65 -5.00
N ALA A 248 -2.99 21.87 -5.73
CA ALA A 248 -2.52 21.13 -6.90
C ALA A 248 -2.01 22.07 -7.99
N ARG A 249 -2.69 23.21 -8.21
CA ARG A 249 -2.24 24.26 -9.13
C ARG A 249 -0.90 24.87 -8.74
N GLN A 250 -0.75 25.26 -7.47
CA GLN A 250 0.50 25.84 -6.96
C GLN A 250 1.67 24.85 -7.04
N LEU A 251 1.41 23.56 -6.82
CA LEU A 251 2.43 22.52 -6.96
C LEU A 251 2.89 22.39 -8.42
N LEU A 252 1.94 22.38 -9.37
CA LEU A 252 2.26 22.31 -10.79
C LEU A 252 3.12 23.50 -11.25
N GLU A 253 2.75 24.72 -10.83
CA GLU A 253 3.48 25.95 -11.15
C GLU A 253 4.92 25.94 -10.61
N LYS A 254 5.12 25.43 -9.38
CA LYS A 254 6.46 25.25 -8.81
C LYS A 254 7.31 24.26 -9.60
N VAL A 255 6.75 23.10 -9.96
CA VAL A 255 7.45 22.09 -10.75
C VAL A 255 7.85 22.65 -12.12
N GLU A 256 6.97 23.40 -12.78
CA GLU A 256 7.31 24.06 -14.04
C GLU A 256 8.38 25.14 -13.88
N GLU A 257 8.35 25.92 -12.79
CA GLU A 257 9.36 26.94 -12.52
C GLU A 257 10.74 26.31 -12.26
N GLU A 258 10.80 25.25 -11.46
CA GLU A 258 12.03 24.48 -11.23
C GLU A 258 12.60 23.95 -12.54
N LYS A 259 11.75 23.37 -13.41
CA LYS A 259 12.16 22.91 -14.74
C LYS A 259 12.69 24.03 -15.61
N ARG A 260 12.03 25.19 -15.64
CA ARG A 260 12.51 26.38 -16.39
C ARG A 260 13.84 26.88 -15.86
N ASN A 261 14.05 26.83 -14.55
CA ASN A 261 15.31 27.21 -13.92
C ASN A 261 16.44 26.25 -14.30
N GLN A 262 16.19 24.94 -14.29
CA GLN A 262 17.14 23.93 -14.74
C GLN A 262 17.55 24.12 -16.21
N VAL A 263 16.60 24.43 -17.10
CA VAL A 263 16.90 24.70 -18.52
C VAL A 263 17.71 25.99 -18.69
N ARG A 264 17.40 27.05 -17.94
CA ARG A 264 18.16 28.31 -17.99
C ARG A 264 19.58 28.14 -17.47
N GLU A 265 19.74 27.41 -16.38
CA GLU A 265 21.05 27.07 -15.83
C GLU A 265 21.87 26.26 -16.85
N TYR A 266 21.24 25.31 -17.56
CA TYR A 266 21.86 24.58 -18.67
C TYR A 266 22.34 25.49 -19.81
N HIS A 267 21.52 26.47 -20.23
CA HIS A 267 21.87 27.41 -21.31
C HIS A 267 23.01 28.36 -20.92
N LEU A 268 22.93 28.97 -19.73
CA LEU A 268 23.99 29.85 -19.20
C LEU A 268 25.33 29.13 -19.10
N LEU A 269 25.28 27.87 -18.68
CA LEU A 269 26.47 27.06 -18.52
C LEU A 269 27.06 26.67 -19.89
N HIS A 270 26.22 26.36 -20.87
CA HIS A 270 26.65 26.07 -22.24
C HIS A 270 27.32 27.29 -22.91
N GLU A 271 26.75 28.49 -22.72
CA GLU A 271 27.25 29.75 -23.28
C GLU A 271 28.61 30.16 -22.67
N GLN A 272 28.75 30.07 -21.34
CA GLN A 272 30.01 30.35 -20.64
C GLN A 272 31.17 29.45 -21.10
N PHE A 273 30.90 28.19 -21.44
CA PHE A 273 31.93 27.26 -21.89
C PHE A 273 32.23 27.34 -23.39
N ALA A 274 31.30 27.87 -24.19
CA ALA A 274 31.55 28.22 -25.59
C ALA A 274 32.48 29.43 -25.72
N GLU A 275 32.36 30.42 -24.83
CA GLU A 275 33.26 31.59 -24.76
C GLU A 275 34.69 31.22 -24.34
N ASP A 276 34.85 30.19 -23.51
CA ASP A 276 36.13 29.77 -22.92
C ASP A 276 37.07 29.00 -23.89
N GLY A 277 36.65 28.77 -25.15
CA GLY A 277 37.48 28.17 -26.20
C GLY A 277 37.91 26.71 -25.96
N ARG A 278 37.32 26.04 -24.97
CA ARG A 278 37.63 24.63 -24.63
C ARG A 278 36.88 23.70 -25.57
N THR A 279 37.49 22.55 -25.91
CA THR A 279 36.81 21.57 -26.76
C THR A 279 35.49 21.12 -26.12
N PRO A 280 34.37 21.08 -26.87
CA PRO A 280 33.05 20.71 -26.35
C PRO A 280 33.06 19.41 -25.54
N GLN A 281 33.93 18.45 -25.88
CA GLN A 281 34.02 17.16 -25.22
C GLN A 281 34.55 17.18 -23.79
N GLN A 282 35.41 18.14 -23.42
CA GLN A 282 35.97 18.24 -22.06
C GLN A 282 35.04 19.01 -21.11
N ALA A 283 34.28 19.96 -21.65
CA ALA A 283 33.26 20.69 -20.89
C ALA A 283 32.05 19.79 -20.57
N ILE A 284 31.60 18.97 -21.53
CA ILE A 284 30.42 18.11 -21.33
C ILE A 284 30.66 17.06 -20.23
N GLY A 285 31.83 16.42 -20.17
CA GLY A 285 32.11 15.41 -19.14
C GLY A 285 32.14 15.94 -17.70
N MET A 286 32.62 17.18 -17.47
CA MET A 286 32.61 17.79 -16.14
C MET A 286 31.22 18.33 -15.76
N VAL A 287 30.45 18.75 -16.76
CA VAL A 287 29.05 19.18 -16.59
C VAL A 287 28.16 17.99 -16.24
N GLU A 288 28.32 16.85 -16.90
CA GLU A 288 27.60 15.60 -16.60
C GLU A 288 27.86 15.13 -15.16
N GLU A 289 29.11 15.15 -14.71
CA GLU A 289 29.46 14.71 -13.35
C GLU A 289 28.90 15.67 -12.28
N ARG A 290 28.88 16.98 -12.55
CA ARG A 290 28.33 17.97 -11.63
C ARG A 290 26.80 17.90 -11.56
N ILE A 291 26.14 17.77 -12.72
CA ILE A 291 24.69 17.57 -12.83
C ILE A 291 24.26 16.29 -12.12
N TRP A 292 25.01 15.20 -12.30
CA TRP A 292 24.73 13.94 -11.62
C TRP A 292 24.73 14.11 -10.10
N ARG A 293 25.72 14.83 -9.55
CA ARG A 293 25.79 15.13 -8.11
C ARG A 293 24.64 16.03 -7.64
N GLU A 294 24.26 17.02 -8.44
CA GLU A 294 23.19 17.96 -8.10
C GLU A 294 21.79 17.32 -8.17
N ILE A 295 21.54 16.45 -9.16
CA ILE A 295 20.31 15.65 -9.26
C ILE A 295 20.23 14.68 -8.08
N GLN A 296 21.30 13.97 -7.74
CA GLN A 296 21.32 13.10 -6.56
C GLN A 296 21.07 13.88 -5.27
N ALA A 297 21.65 15.09 -5.15
CA ALA A 297 21.39 15.95 -4.01
C ALA A 297 19.95 16.49 -4.00
N ALA A 298 19.37 16.85 -5.15
CA ALA A 298 18.00 17.33 -5.28
C ALA A 298 16.96 16.24 -5.01
N GLN A 299 17.15 15.02 -5.54
CA GLN A 299 16.32 13.86 -5.24
C GLN A 299 16.37 13.49 -3.75
N THR A 300 17.57 13.57 -3.16
CA THR A 300 17.72 13.35 -1.72
C THR A 300 16.98 14.44 -0.93
N ARG A 301 17.15 15.72 -1.27
CA ARG A 301 16.41 16.85 -0.64
C ARG A 301 14.89 16.70 -0.80
N GLY A 302 14.41 16.37 -2.00
CA GLY A 302 12.99 16.14 -2.27
C GLY A 302 12.40 15.00 -1.46
N ARG A 303 13.13 13.89 -1.29
CA ARG A 303 12.74 12.81 -0.36
C ARG A 303 12.65 13.30 1.09
N TRP A 304 13.67 14.01 1.57
CA TRP A 304 13.68 14.57 2.93
C TRP A 304 12.53 15.56 3.16
N GLU A 305 12.20 16.38 2.17
CA GLU A 305 11.09 17.34 2.22
C GLU A 305 9.73 16.66 2.16
N ALA A 306 9.53 15.68 1.27
CA ALA A 306 8.32 14.88 1.19
C ALA A 306 8.05 14.17 2.52
N GLU A 307 9.06 13.49 3.08
CA GLU A 307 8.94 12.88 4.41
C GLU A 307 8.67 13.90 5.51
N ALA A 308 9.25 15.11 5.44
CA ALA A 308 8.99 16.16 6.42
C ALA A 308 7.57 16.72 6.32
N VAL A 309 7.00 16.80 5.11
CA VAL A 309 5.59 17.14 4.86
C VAL A 309 4.68 16.04 5.39
N GLU A 310 4.99 14.77 5.12
CA GLU A 310 4.26 13.60 5.66
C GLU A 310 4.27 13.61 7.20
N ARG A 311 5.44 13.82 7.82
CA ARG A 311 5.59 13.91 9.28
C ARG A 311 4.78 15.06 9.87
N ARG A 312 4.77 16.23 9.22
CA ARG A 312 3.94 17.38 9.65
C ARG A 312 2.45 17.09 9.52
N ARG A 313 2.03 16.44 8.42
CA ARG A 313 0.64 16.05 8.21
C ARG A 313 0.19 15.05 9.27
N HIS A 314 0.97 14.00 9.53
CA HIS A 314 0.70 13.04 10.60
C HIS A 314 0.62 13.71 11.97
N TRP A 315 1.52 14.66 12.26
CA TRP A 315 1.49 15.43 13.49
C TRP A 315 0.22 16.30 13.60
N GLN A 316 -0.15 17.03 12.55
CA GLN A 316 -1.38 17.85 12.52
C GLN A 316 -2.66 17.00 12.63
N GLU A 317 -2.70 15.84 11.97
CA GLU A 317 -3.82 14.90 12.06
C GLU A 317 -3.94 14.29 13.46
N ALA A 318 -2.81 13.95 14.10
CA ALA A 318 -2.77 13.49 15.49
C ALA A 318 -3.22 14.57 16.47
N GLU A 319 -2.74 15.81 16.30
CA GLU A 319 -3.13 16.98 17.09
C GLU A 319 -4.65 17.24 16.97
N ALA A 320 -5.18 17.25 15.74
CA ALA A 320 -6.60 17.43 15.47
C ALA A 320 -7.46 16.26 15.97
N SER A 321 -6.93 15.03 15.94
CA SER A 321 -7.56 13.86 16.54
C SER A 321 -7.66 14.01 18.06
N LYS A 322 -6.57 14.44 18.71
CA LYS A 322 -6.53 14.69 20.16
C LYS A 322 -7.52 15.79 20.58
N LEU A 323 -7.57 16.90 19.85
CA LEU A 323 -8.51 18.00 20.13
C LEU A 323 -9.98 17.54 19.96
N ARG A 324 -10.26 16.70 18.95
CA ARG A 324 -11.59 16.11 18.73
C ARG A 324 -11.97 15.18 19.88
N GLN A 325 -11.05 14.31 20.31
CA GLN A 325 -11.26 13.42 21.45
C GLN A 325 -11.48 14.21 22.75
N GLU A 326 -10.74 15.29 23.00
CA GLU A 326 -10.93 16.15 24.17
C GLU A 326 -12.27 16.90 24.14
N SER A 327 -12.68 17.41 22.97
CA SER A 327 -13.99 18.05 22.80
C SER A 327 -15.13 17.06 23.02
N GLU A 328 -15.02 15.85 22.48
CA GLU A 328 -16.02 14.79 22.60
C GLU A 328 -16.10 14.26 24.03
N ALA A 329 -14.96 14.06 24.69
CA ALA A 329 -14.90 13.72 26.11
C ALA A 329 -15.54 14.80 26.99
N THR A 330 -15.35 16.07 26.65
CA THR A 330 -15.97 17.19 27.37
C THR A 330 -17.49 17.20 27.20
N LYS A 331 -17.99 16.97 25.98
CA LYS A 331 -19.44 16.82 25.71
C LYS A 331 -20.04 15.63 26.45
N LEU A 332 -19.35 14.48 26.44
CA LEU A 332 -19.79 13.28 27.16
C LEU A 332 -19.83 13.52 28.67
N ARG A 333 -18.85 14.25 29.24
CA ARG A 333 -18.87 14.65 30.65
C ARG A 333 -20.09 15.51 30.98
N GLN A 334 -20.39 16.51 30.15
CA GLN A 334 -21.57 17.37 30.34
C GLN A 334 -22.88 16.58 30.25
N VAL A 335 -23.01 15.67 29.29
CA VAL A 335 -24.21 14.81 29.14
C VAL A 335 -24.34 13.85 30.32
N ALA A 336 -23.24 13.24 30.77
CA ALA A 336 -23.24 12.35 31.93
C ALA A 336 -23.60 13.09 33.22
N GLU A 337 -23.10 14.31 33.41
CA GLU A 337 -23.44 15.14 34.57
C GLU A 337 -24.93 15.54 34.56
N ALA A 338 -25.47 15.92 33.40
CA ALA A 338 -26.89 16.22 33.25
C ALA A 338 -27.78 14.98 33.50
N ALA A 339 -27.37 13.81 33.02
CA ALA A 339 -28.07 12.55 33.28
C ALA A 339 -28.02 12.16 34.76
N ARG A 340 -26.87 12.37 35.43
CA ARG A 340 -26.72 12.13 36.87
C ARG A 340 -27.66 13.02 37.68
N ARG A 341 -27.72 14.32 37.37
CA ARG A 341 -28.66 15.26 38.03
C ARG A 341 -30.12 14.85 37.84
N ARG A 342 -30.50 14.34 36.67
CA ARG A 342 -31.86 13.82 36.42
C ARG A 342 -32.15 12.57 37.26
N GLN A 343 -31.22 11.62 37.31
CA GLN A 343 -31.37 10.41 38.12
C GLN A 343 -31.40 10.72 39.62
N GLU A 344 -30.57 11.65 40.10
CA GLU A 344 -30.59 12.09 41.50
C GLU A 344 -31.95 12.72 41.86
N ALA A 345 -32.51 13.57 40.98
CA ALA A 345 -33.84 14.16 41.18
C ALA A 345 -34.96 13.11 41.17
N GLU A 346 -34.90 12.14 40.26
CA GLU A 346 -35.90 11.07 40.15
C GLU A 346 -35.81 10.09 41.32
N ALA A 347 -34.60 9.75 41.77
CA ALA A 347 -34.38 8.95 42.97
C ALA A 347 -34.83 9.68 44.25
N ALA A 348 -34.65 11.00 44.34
CA ALA A 348 -35.17 11.79 45.46
C ALA A 348 -36.71 11.78 45.50
N LYS A 349 -37.34 11.85 44.32
CA LYS A 349 -38.81 11.71 44.18
C LYS A 349 -39.28 10.31 44.58
N GLN A 350 -38.60 9.26 44.11
CA GLN A 350 -38.95 7.88 44.48
C GLN A 350 -38.70 7.59 45.96
N ARG A 351 -37.67 8.18 46.58
CA ARG A 351 -37.43 8.05 48.03
C ARG A 351 -38.54 8.68 48.85
N THR A 352 -39.00 9.87 48.46
CA THR A 352 -40.13 10.53 49.15
C THR A 352 -41.44 9.75 48.98
N GLU A 353 -41.68 9.18 47.79
CA GLU A 353 -42.83 8.29 47.55
C GLU A 353 -42.72 6.96 48.33
N ALA A 354 -41.51 6.37 48.39
CA ALA A 354 -41.24 5.13 49.11
C ALA A 354 -41.32 5.32 50.63
N GLU A 355 -40.82 6.42 51.19
CA GLU A 355 -40.98 6.76 52.61
C GLU A 355 -42.46 6.95 52.96
N ALA A 356 -43.25 7.59 52.09
CA ALA A 356 -44.69 7.70 52.27
C ALA A 356 -45.40 6.33 52.20
N ALA A 357 -44.95 5.43 51.31
CA ALA A 357 -45.47 4.08 51.19
C ALA A 357 -45.05 3.19 52.37
N GLU A 358 -43.81 3.27 52.84
CA GLU A 358 -43.31 2.56 54.03
C GLU A 358 -44.03 3.03 55.29
N GLN A 359 -44.32 4.32 55.43
CA GLN A 359 -45.14 4.80 56.55
C GLN A 359 -46.57 4.23 56.50
N ARG A 360 -47.16 4.07 55.31
CA ARG A 360 -48.46 3.39 55.14
C ARG A 360 -48.36 1.89 55.46
N LEU A 361 -47.31 1.23 54.99
CA LEU A 361 -47.11 -0.21 55.14
C LEU A 361 -46.62 -0.60 56.54
N ALA A 362 -45.92 0.28 57.25
CA ALA A 362 -45.54 0.13 58.65
C ALA A 362 -46.75 0.32 59.57
N LYS A 363 -47.68 1.21 59.21
CA LYS A 363 -48.99 1.32 59.86
C LYS A 363 -49.81 0.04 59.66
N GLU A 364 -49.78 -0.54 58.46
CA GLU A 364 -50.48 -1.79 58.12
C GLU A 364 -49.81 -3.06 58.68
N LYS A 365 -48.47 -3.09 58.78
CA LYS A 365 -47.72 -4.20 59.42
C LYS A 365 -47.73 -4.14 60.94
N ALA A 366 -47.92 -2.97 61.56
CA ALA A 366 -48.18 -2.85 62.99
C ALA A 366 -49.52 -3.51 63.37
N ASP A 367 -50.49 -3.50 62.46
CA ASP A 367 -51.79 -4.17 62.63
C ASP A 367 -51.75 -5.70 62.37
N LEU A 368 -50.68 -6.24 61.77
CA LEU A 368 -50.63 -7.63 61.28
C LEU A 368 -49.38 -8.47 61.67
N GLY A 369 -48.57 -8.00 62.62
CA GLY A 369 -47.73 -8.88 63.46
C GLY A 369 -46.82 -9.91 62.75
N MET A 370 -46.11 -9.56 61.67
CA MET A 370 -45.10 -10.44 61.06
C MET A 370 -43.75 -9.76 60.78
N ARG A 371 -42.68 -10.34 61.36
CA ARG A 371 -41.26 -10.05 61.06
C ARG A 371 -40.79 -10.93 59.89
N THR A 372 -40.03 -10.35 58.95
CA THR A 372 -39.34 -11.10 57.88
C THR A 372 -37.84 -10.81 57.86
N SER A 373 -37.05 -11.88 57.86
CA SER A 373 -35.59 -11.94 57.70
C SER A 373 -35.17 -11.84 56.21
N PRO A 374 -33.94 -11.41 55.86
CA PRO A 374 -33.52 -11.20 54.47
C PRO A 374 -33.08 -12.50 53.75
N THR A 375 -33.40 -12.57 52.45
CA THR A 375 -33.15 -13.68 51.51
C THR A 375 -31.66 -13.83 51.13
N PRO A 376 -31.13 -15.06 50.94
CA PRO A 376 -29.72 -15.28 50.63
C PRO A 376 -29.35 -14.98 49.17
N SER A 377 -28.14 -14.46 48.94
CA SER A 377 -27.57 -14.16 47.62
C SER A 377 -27.21 -15.44 46.83
N VAL A 378 -27.61 -15.53 45.56
CA VAL A 378 -27.29 -16.66 44.64
C VAL A 378 -25.76 -16.86 44.51
N LYS A 379 -25.29 -18.11 44.67
CA LYS A 379 -23.87 -18.53 44.58
C LYS A 379 -23.72 -19.85 43.80
N HIS A 380 -22.68 -19.96 42.95
CA HIS A 380 -22.28 -21.20 42.29
C HIS A 380 -20.75 -21.29 42.21
N GLY A 381 -20.13 -22.19 43.00
CA GLY A 381 -18.67 -22.26 43.14
C GLY A 381 -18.09 -20.94 43.65
N THR A 382 -17.05 -20.41 42.99
CA THR A 382 -16.47 -19.09 43.29
C THR A 382 -17.34 -17.91 42.86
N ILE A 383 -18.33 -18.12 41.99
CA ILE A 383 -19.20 -17.05 41.47
C ILE A 383 -20.30 -16.73 42.49
N VAL A 384 -20.34 -15.47 42.92
CA VAL A 384 -21.33 -14.90 43.83
C VAL A 384 -22.01 -13.75 43.12
N SER A 385 -23.35 -13.74 43.13
CA SER A 385 -24.14 -12.71 42.46
C SER A 385 -23.71 -11.30 42.87
N GLY A 386 -23.50 -10.43 41.89
CA GLY A 386 -23.11 -9.03 42.07
C GLY A 386 -21.62 -8.80 42.34
N ARG A 387 -20.78 -9.83 42.34
CA ARG A 387 -19.32 -9.68 42.48
C ARG A 387 -18.63 -9.60 41.12
N THR A 388 -17.44 -9.02 41.12
CA THR A 388 -16.61 -8.79 39.93
C THR A 388 -15.57 -9.88 39.76
N TYR A 389 -15.39 -10.35 38.52
CA TYR A 389 -14.48 -11.42 38.15
C TYR A 389 -13.67 -11.05 36.91
N VAL A 390 -12.49 -11.64 36.79
CA VAL A 390 -11.80 -11.80 35.51
C VAL A 390 -11.92 -13.27 35.10
N MET A 391 -12.01 -13.51 33.80
CA MET A 391 -12.15 -14.85 33.23
C MET A 391 -11.06 -15.06 32.18
N TYR A 392 -10.24 -16.09 32.39
CA TYR A 392 -9.18 -16.48 31.47
C TYR A 392 -9.38 -17.91 30.99
N ASN A 393 -8.87 -18.20 29.81
CA ASN A 393 -9.05 -19.49 29.17
C ASN A 393 -8.06 -20.53 29.72
N MET A 394 -8.53 -21.75 30.02
CA MET A 394 -7.68 -22.79 30.62
C MET A 394 -6.56 -23.27 29.67
N GLN A 395 -6.82 -23.30 28.36
CA GLN A 395 -5.84 -23.66 27.34
C GLN A 395 -4.84 -22.51 27.09
N HIS A 396 -5.29 -21.26 27.20
CA HIS A 396 -4.48 -20.05 27.00
C HIS A 396 -4.44 -19.18 28.26
N GLN A 397 -3.73 -19.63 29.30
CA GLN A 397 -3.76 -19.03 30.65
C GLN A 397 -3.25 -17.58 30.73
N SER A 398 -2.45 -17.13 29.75
CA SER A 398 -1.98 -15.75 29.66
C SER A 398 -3.01 -14.79 29.05
N TYR A 399 -4.15 -15.30 28.59
CA TYR A 399 -5.15 -14.56 27.84
C TYR A 399 -6.52 -14.55 28.53
N TYR A 400 -7.15 -13.38 28.51
CA TYR A 400 -8.36 -13.06 29.25
C TYR A 400 -9.48 -12.64 28.30
N ALA A 401 -10.71 -12.99 28.66
CA ALA A 401 -11.88 -12.47 27.95
C ALA A 401 -12.01 -10.97 28.21
N THR A 402 -12.02 -10.23 27.12
CA THR A 402 -11.89 -8.78 27.11
C THR A 402 -12.92 -8.20 26.16
N ILE A 403 -13.59 -7.11 26.55
CA ILE A 403 -14.36 -6.35 25.57
C ILE A 403 -13.39 -5.58 24.68
N ASP A 404 -13.53 -5.64 23.36
CA ASP A 404 -12.68 -4.92 22.39
C ASP A 404 -12.65 -3.39 22.67
N PRO A 405 -11.70 -2.64 22.08
CA PRO A 405 -11.58 -1.20 22.33
C PRO A 405 -12.84 -0.41 21.92
N GLU A 406 -13.58 -0.89 20.93
CA GLU A 406 -14.84 -0.31 20.45
C GLU A 406 -16.00 -0.59 21.41
N GLY A 407 -15.85 -1.55 22.33
CA GLY A 407 -16.85 -1.87 23.33
C GLY A 407 -18.02 -2.68 22.76
N GLU A 408 -17.81 -3.40 21.67
CA GLU A 408 -18.82 -4.11 20.90
C GLU A 408 -18.65 -5.63 20.96
N ASN A 409 -17.44 -6.15 20.81
CA ASN A 409 -17.19 -7.59 20.66
C ASN A 409 -16.41 -8.18 21.84
N LEU A 410 -16.73 -9.43 22.19
CA LEU A 410 -15.94 -10.19 23.14
C LEU A 410 -14.72 -10.82 22.43
N VAL A 411 -13.53 -10.45 22.87
CA VAL A 411 -12.24 -10.89 22.29
C VAL A 411 -11.33 -11.47 23.36
N ILE A 412 -10.27 -12.16 22.94
CA ILE A 412 -9.22 -12.66 23.80
C ILE A 412 -7.97 -11.77 23.70
N GLU A 413 -7.48 -11.25 24.83
CA GLU A 413 -6.30 -10.38 24.89
C GLU A 413 -5.38 -10.81 26.05
N PRO A 414 -4.07 -10.54 25.99
CA PRO A 414 -3.19 -10.69 27.14
C PRO A 414 -3.70 -9.89 28.35
N ARG A 415 -3.26 -10.26 29.55
CA ARG A 415 -3.64 -9.55 30.77
C ARG A 415 -3.36 -8.04 30.65
N LEU A 416 -4.40 -7.23 30.82
CA LEU A 416 -4.30 -5.77 30.81
C LEU A 416 -3.90 -5.23 32.20
N ASP A 417 -3.49 -3.96 32.23
CA ASP A 417 -3.19 -3.23 33.47
C ASP A 417 -4.36 -3.34 34.46
N ARG A 418 -4.05 -3.47 35.75
CA ARG A 418 -5.07 -3.63 36.80
C ARG A 418 -6.08 -2.50 36.79
N LYS A 419 -5.77 -1.28 36.37
CA LYS A 419 -6.72 -0.16 36.28
C LYS A 419 -7.72 -0.31 35.14
N ASN A 420 -7.42 -1.15 34.14
CA ASN A 420 -8.30 -1.37 32.99
C ASN A 420 -9.50 -2.26 33.37
N ALA A 421 -10.70 -1.76 33.08
CA ALA A 421 -11.95 -2.45 33.39
C ALA A 421 -12.43 -3.40 32.27
N ARG A 422 -11.78 -3.40 31.09
CA ARG A 422 -12.21 -4.17 29.90
C ARG A 422 -12.22 -5.69 30.11
N GLN A 423 -11.47 -6.19 31.09
CA GLN A 423 -11.38 -7.61 31.45
C GLN A 423 -12.24 -8.00 32.66
N ARG A 424 -13.07 -7.08 33.17
CA ARG A 424 -13.84 -7.27 34.41
C ARG A 424 -15.33 -7.47 34.13
N TRP A 425 -15.89 -8.48 34.77
CA TRP A 425 -17.23 -8.99 34.52
C TRP A 425 -18.02 -9.16 35.82
N ILE A 426 -19.26 -8.68 35.86
CA ILE A 426 -20.19 -8.87 36.98
C ILE A 426 -21.23 -9.90 36.59
N PHE A 427 -21.37 -10.93 37.42
CA PHE A 427 -22.37 -11.98 37.26
C PHE A 427 -23.57 -11.67 38.13
N HIS A 428 -24.74 -11.48 37.52
CA HIS A 428 -26.01 -11.33 38.26
C HIS A 428 -26.82 -12.62 38.14
N GLY A 429 -27.04 -13.28 39.28
CA GLY A 429 -27.78 -14.54 39.34
C GLY A 429 -29.27 -14.31 39.07
N GLN A 430 -29.83 -15.12 38.17
CA GLN A 430 -31.24 -15.11 37.79
C GLN A 430 -32.01 -16.31 38.36
N GLY A 431 -31.37 -17.10 39.23
CA GLY A 431 -31.91 -18.32 39.82
C GLY A 431 -31.32 -19.60 39.22
N THR A 432 -31.97 -20.73 39.49
CA THR A 432 -31.58 -22.06 38.98
C THR A 432 -32.61 -22.51 37.95
N ILE A 433 -32.17 -22.86 36.74
CA ILE A 433 -33.02 -23.28 35.64
C ILE A 433 -32.51 -24.63 35.12
N ARG A 434 -33.38 -25.64 35.05
CA ARG A 434 -33.05 -27.02 34.60
C ARG A 434 -31.74 -27.56 35.22
N MET A 435 -31.58 -27.38 36.53
CA MET A 435 -30.41 -27.79 37.33
C MET A 435 -29.09 -27.03 37.08
N ARG A 436 -29.09 -25.96 36.28
CA ARG A 436 -27.93 -25.07 36.10
C ARG A 436 -28.21 -23.69 36.69
N THR A 437 -27.18 -23.03 37.23
CA THR A 437 -27.32 -21.65 37.73
C THR A 437 -27.26 -20.68 36.55
N ALA A 438 -28.26 -19.81 36.43
CA ALA A 438 -28.42 -18.89 35.32
C ALA A 438 -27.95 -17.47 35.68
N TRP A 439 -27.31 -16.80 34.73
CA TRP A 439 -26.61 -15.54 34.92
C TRP A 439 -26.85 -14.57 33.77
N THR A 440 -26.92 -13.29 34.07
CA THR A 440 -26.58 -12.24 33.10
C THR A 440 -25.17 -11.75 33.41
N ILE A 441 -24.33 -11.63 32.38
CA ILE A 441 -22.93 -11.21 32.52
C ILE A 441 -22.78 -9.79 32.00
N LYS A 442 -22.29 -8.88 32.86
CA LYS A 442 -22.17 -7.45 32.57
C LYS A 442 -20.72 -7.00 32.56
N SER A 443 -20.30 -6.27 31.53
CA SER A 443 -18.97 -5.66 31.49
C SER A 443 -18.90 -4.48 32.47
N VAL A 444 -17.82 -4.42 33.26
CA VAL A 444 -17.55 -3.27 34.14
C VAL A 444 -17.12 -2.04 33.32
N ALA A 445 -16.48 -2.23 32.17
CA ALA A 445 -15.94 -1.12 31.38
C ALA A 445 -17.02 -0.21 30.79
N ASN A 446 -18.09 -0.79 30.25
CA ASN A 446 -19.12 -0.05 29.52
C ASN A 446 -20.55 -0.31 30.02
N GLY A 447 -20.72 -1.15 31.04
CA GLY A 447 -22.02 -1.48 31.62
C GLY A 447 -22.96 -2.28 30.70
N LYS A 448 -22.48 -2.77 29.55
CA LYS A 448 -23.26 -3.57 28.61
C LYS A 448 -23.24 -5.06 29.02
N TYR A 449 -24.26 -5.81 28.63
CA TYR A 449 -24.37 -7.25 28.86
C TYR A 449 -23.82 -8.05 27.69
N LEU A 450 -23.23 -9.20 27.97
CA LEU A 450 -22.84 -10.18 26.96
C LEU A 450 -24.08 -10.84 26.35
N CYS A 451 -24.25 -10.65 25.05
CA CYS A 451 -25.40 -11.11 24.28
C CYS A 451 -24.92 -11.96 23.09
N ALA A 452 -25.38 -13.20 23.02
CA ALA A 452 -25.16 -14.05 21.86
C ALA A 452 -26.03 -13.59 20.68
N THR A 453 -25.47 -13.53 19.47
CA THR A 453 -26.20 -13.20 18.24
C THR A 453 -26.76 -14.48 17.58
N SER A 454 -27.44 -14.32 16.44
CA SER A 454 -27.86 -15.44 15.58
C SER A 454 -26.70 -16.07 14.79
N GLU A 455 -25.56 -15.37 14.70
CA GLU A 455 -24.37 -15.78 13.96
C GLU A 455 -23.28 -16.35 14.88
N ASP A 456 -23.66 -16.82 16.08
CA ASP A 456 -22.75 -17.39 17.09
C ASP A 456 -21.66 -16.44 17.63
N ASP A 457 -21.72 -15.16 17.29
CA ASP A 457 -20.90 -14.09 17.88
C ASP A 457 -21.43 -13.67 19.27
N ILE A 458 -20.53 -13.17 20.12
CA ILE A 458 -20.88 -12.57 21.42
C ILE A 458 -20.63 -11.06 21.35
N LYS A 459 -21.72 -10.28 21.46
CA LYS A 459 -21.68 -8.82 21.43
C LYS A 459 -22.13 -8.20 22.75
N ALA A 460 -21.55 -7.08 23.11
CA ALA A 460 -21.95 -6.31 24.28
C ALA A 460 -23.09 -5.34 23.93
N ARG A 461 -24.26 -5.51 24.56
CA ARG A 461 -25.46 -4.69 24.31
C ARG A 461 -26.06 -4.13 25.60
N LYS A 462 -26.74 -2.98 25.52
CA LYS A 462 -27.41 -2.36 26.68
C LYS A 462 -28.75 -3.02 27.04
N SER A 463 -29.40 -3.66 26.07
CA SER A 463 -30.72 -4.28 26.20
C SER A 463 -30.68 -5.75 25.74
N SER A 464 -31.67 -6.52 26.20
CA SER A 464 -31.87 -7.94 25.87
C SER A 464 -30.69 -8.85 26.26
N PRO A 465 -30.32 -8.91 27.56
CA PRO A 465 -29.22 -9.75 27.99
C PRO A 465 -29.48 -11.22 27.68
N THR A 466 -28.51 -11.89 27.06
CA THR A 466 -28.55 -13.34 26.95
C THR A 466 -28.38 -13.95 28.34
N LEU A 467 -29.19 -14.96 28.62
CA LEU A 467 -29.07 -15.73 29.84
C LEU A 467 -27.99 -16.81 29.63
N TRP A 468 -27.03 -16.89 30.55
CA TRP A 468 -25.90 -17.81 30.50
C TRP A 468 -25.97 -18.80 31.65
N CYS A 469 -25.74 -20.08 31.39
CA CYS A 469 -25.74 -21.12 32.41
C CYS A 469 -24.33 -21.60 32.67
N THR A 470 -23.91 -21.68 33.94
CA THR A 470 -22.60 -22.23 34.29
C THR A 470 -22.69 -23.69 34.73
N GLN A 471 -21.72 -24.51 34.31
CA GLN A 471 -21.50 -25.88 34.77
C GLN A 471 -20.07 -25.99 35.29
N LYS A 472 -19.89 -26.51 36.50
CA LYS A 472 -18.56 -26.75 37.05
C LYS A 472 -17.85 -27.88 36.30
N VAL A 473 -16.55 -27.77 36.18
CA VAL A 473 -15.68 -28.86 35.71
C VAL A 473 -15.17 -29.61 36.93
N ASP A 474 -15.18 -30.95 36.90
CA ASP A 474 -14.93 -31.81 38.05
C ASP A 474 -13.66 -31.42 38.83
N GLY A 475 -13.81 -31.21 40.15
CA GLY A 475 -12.72 -31.00 41.09
C GLY A 475 -12.25 -29.55 41.32
N ASP A 476 -12.78 -28.53 40.63
CA ASP A 476 -12.36 -27.14 40.83
C ASP A 476 -13.55 -26.15 40.84
N ASP A 477 -13.78 -25.50 41.99
CA ASP A 477 -14.85 -24.53 42.20
C ASP A 477 -14.69 -23.22 41.41
N SER A 478 -13.54 -23.01 40.75
CA SER A 478 -13.24 -21.86 39.92
C SER A 478 -13.36 -22.12 38.41
N ARG A 479 -13.57 -23.38 37.97
CA ARG A 479 -13.59 -23.74 36.55
C ARG A 479 -15.00 -24.02 36.06
N PHE A 480 -15.37 -23.35 34.96
CA PHE A 480 -16.72 -23.43 34.43
C PHE A 480 -16.75 -23.57 32.92
N ARG A 481 -17.70 -24.37 32.42
CA ARG A 481 -18.27 -24.23 31.08
C ARG A 481 -19.44 -23.26 31.15
N ILE A 482 -19.54 -22.35 30.17
CA ILE A 482 -20.57 -21.30 30.13
C ILE A 482 -21.42 -21.49 28.89
N TYR A 483 -22.67 -21.89 29.08
CA TYR A 483 -23.62 -22.20 28.01
C TYR A 483 -24.55 -21.03 27.75
N ARG A 484 -24.94 -20.85 26.49
CA ARG A 484 -26.10 -20.02 26.17
C ARG A 484 -27.37 -20.76 26.64
N TYR A 485 -28.26 -20.08 27.34
CA TYR A 485 -29.56 -20.63 27.69
C TYR A 485 -30.52 -20.56 26.50
N ASP A 486 -31.22 -21.65 26.23
CA ASP A 486 -32.32 -21.76 25.26
C ASP A 486 -33.51 -22.51 25.88
N GLU A 487 -34.69 -21.91 25.77
CA GLU A 487 -35.96 -22.46 26.27
C GLU A 487 -36.39 -23.72 25.50
N SER A 488 -35.99 -23.83 24.22
CA SER A 488 -36.37 -24.91 23.32
C SER A 488 -35.79 -26.28 23.71
N GLY A 489 -34.76 -26.29 24.58
CA GLY A 489 -34.08 -27.51 25.03
C GLY A 489 -33.32 -28.29 23.96
N ARG A 490 -33.23 -27.76 22.73
CA ARG A 490 -32.64 -28.45 21.56
C ARG A 490 -31.20 -28.04 21.24
N ASP A 491 -30.59 -27.14 22.01
CA ASP A 491 -29.26 -26.59 21.71
C ASP A 491 -28.32 -26.68 22.94
N ASN A 492 -28.25 -27.86 23.57
CA ASN A 492 -27.42 -28.10 24.76
C ASN A 492 -25.91 -27.94 24.55
N ASP A 493 -25.47 -27.65 23.33
CA ASP A 493 -24.07 -27.84 22.94
C ASP A 493 -23.36 -26.49 22.68
N LYS A 494 -24.07 -25.36 22.73
CA LYS A 494 -23.50 -24.03 22.39
C LYS A 494 -22.91 -23.32 23.62
N LEU A 495 -21.59 -23.25 23.69
CA LEU A 495 -20.84 -22.70 24.81
C LEU A 495 -19.83 -21.63 24.39
N ILE A 496 -19.45 -20.76 25.32
CA ILE A 496 -18.40 -19.75 25.10
C ILE A 496 -17.05 -20.47 24.94
N SER A 497 -16.45 -20.40 23.75
CA SER A 497 -15.14 -21.01 23.46
C SER A 497 -14.27 -20.12 22.57
N VAL A 498 -12.98 -20.44 22.57
CA VAL A 498 -11.99 -19.92 21.63
C VAL A 498 -11.71 -20.96 20.54
N SER A 499 -11.29 -20.50 19.35
CA SER A 499 -10.95 -21.37 18.22
C SER A 499 -9.76 -22.28 18.51
N LEU A 500 -9.77 -23.50 17.96
CA LEU A 500 -8.70 -24.48 18.10
C LEU A 500 -7.41 -23.98 17.41
N GLY A 501 -6.31 -23.84 18.16
CA GLY A 501 -4.99 -23.48 17.64
C GLY A 501 -4.25 -22.41 18.44
N SER A 502 -3.29 -21.73 17.82
CA SER A 502 -2.61 -20.58 18.42
C SER A 502 -3.51 -19.34 18.39
N VAL A 503 -3.95 -18.87 19.56
CA VAL A 503 -4.70 -17.59 19.68
C VAL A 503 -3.77 -16.38 19.63
N LYS A 504 -4.22 -15.31 18.98
CA LYS A 504 -3.58 -13.99 18.94
C LYS A 504 -4.43 -12.97 19.71
N SER A 505 -3.78 -11.91 20.17
CA SER A 505 -4.48 -10.79 20.81
C SER A 505 -5.49 -10.17 19.84
N GLY A 506 -6.76 -10.08 20.27
CA GLY A 506 -7.85 -9.53 19.46
C GLY A 506 -8.70 -10.58 18.75
N ASP A 507 -8.36 -11.87 18.84
CA ASP A 507 -9.21 -12.94 18.30
C ASP A 507 -10.59 -12.94 18.97
N LYS A 508 -11.65 -13.16 18.20
CA LYS A 508 -13.02 -13.16 18.71
C LYS A 508 -13.31 -14.41 19.53
N ILE A 509 -14.02 -14.23 20.65
CA ILE A 509 -14.61 -15.31 21.43
C ILE A 509 -16.04 -15.52 20.91
N GLN A 510 -16.36 -16.75 20.53
CA GLN A 510 -17.64 -17.10 19.91
C GLN A 510 -18.34 -18.20 20.70
N VAL A 511 -19.57 -18.50 20.31
CA VAL A 511 -20.36 -19.59 20.87
C VAL A 511 -20.26 -20.79 19.92
N PHE A 512 -19.52 -21.83 20.29
CA PHE A 512 -19.34 -23.03 19.46
C PHE A 512 -20.14 -24.22 19.99
N LYS A 513 -20.44 -25.16 19.09
CA LYS A 513 -20.92 -26.49 19.46
C LYS A 513 -19.76 -27.26 20.14
N GLU A 514 -20.03 -27.92 21.26
CA GLU A 514 -19.07 -28.64 22.13
C GLU A 514 -17.99 -29.39 21.33
N TYR A 515 -16.70 -29.13 21.64
CA TYR A 515 -15.56 -29.88 21.13
C TYR A 515 -14.77 -30.40 22.32
N LEU A 516 -14.40 -31.68 22.30
CA LEU A 516 -13.76 -32.44 23.38
C LEU A 516 -12.33 -31.94 23.80
N ASP A 517 -12.11 -30.65 24.11
CA ASP A 517 -10.83 -30.08 24.55
C ASP A 517 -10.97 -28.92 25.59
N LYS A 518 -9.87 -28.37 26.12
CA LYS A 518 -9.83 -27.35 27.19
C LYS A 518 -10.21 -25.92 26.77
N GLY A 519 -10.40 -25.66 25.48
CA GLY A 519 -10.72 -24.33 24.93
C GLY A 519 -12.07 -23.75 25.40
N GLU A 520 -12.95 -24.61 25.92
CA GLU A 520 -14.26 -24.30 26.48
C GLU A 520 -14.27 -24.02 27.99
N ILE A 521 -13.14 -24.24 28.66
CA ILE A 521 -13.04 -24.14 30.12
C ILE A 521 -12.53 -22.75 30.50
N TRP A 522 -13.34 -22.03 31.25
CA TRP A 522 -13.02 -20.70 31.76
C TRP A 522 -12.75 -20.75 33.26
N VAL A 523 -11.65 -20.11 33.68
CA VAL A 523 -11.31 -19.97 35.10
C VAL A 523 -11.79 -18.62 35.62
N MET A 524 -12.61 -18.65 36.66
CA MET A 524 -13.22 -17.48 37.29
C MET A 524 -12.40 -17.04 38.49
N GLN A 525 -11.65 -15.95 38.31
CA GLN A 525 -10.86 -15.35 39.37
C GLN A 525 -11.57 -14.10 39.91
N ARG A 526 -11.84 -14.07 41.21
CA ARG A 526 -12.46 -12.92 41.87
C ARG A 526 -11.54 -11.71 41.78
N TYR A 527 -12.09 -10.59 41.34
CA TYR A 527 -11.42 -9.30 41.32
C TYR A 527 -11.76 -8.57 42.63
N HIS A 528 -10.73 -8.35 43.45
CA HIS A 528 -10.85 -7.70 44.76
C HIS A 528 -10.77 -6.18 44.68
#